data_AF-A0AAE9Z844-F1
#
_entry.id   AF-A0AAE9Z844-F1
#
_cell.length_a   1.000
_cell.length_b   1.000
_cell.length_c   1.000
_cell.angle_alpha   90.00
_cell.angle_beta   90.00
_cell.angle_gamma   90.00
#
_symmetry.space_group_name_H-M   'P 1'
#
loop_
_entity.id
_entity.type
_entity.pdbx_description
1 polymer ?
#
loop_
_entity_poly.entity_id
_entity_poly.type
_entity_poly.pdbx_seq_one_letter_code
_entity_poly.pdbx_strand_id
1 'polypeptide(L)'
;MLRKTKILSLLSAIGNTPLPQQPSLKAAVMAILLTFCSPLSATIIMAGSDYLETTPETFLDFGFPGSPMPEIGIVNFTSDPTGPGHTDTIVRRLQDAELTGEGSSDTVDVELVALSLISVDPVDIGGTDFDLSIVLTPTMPSVGQLTLTLDNETTVSGSFETVFDAFIDIHFFIADTDILMQTITGLPLLGLQGFGQWEQAPNPDTVVVPGSYGDINANRHTPPSDDYADFFITEFTEVQPGLGEHWLQQASVPTPASLILLLLGLLTMSAFNRNLNRKRKPLACNN
;
A
#
# COMPACT_ATOMS: atom_id res chain seq x y z
N MET A 1 16.57 -102.42 -18.92
CA MET A 1 16.77 -101.25 -19.83
C MET A 1 18.21 -100.78 -19.68
N LEU A 2 19.08 -101.16 -20.63
CA LEU A 2 19.70 -100.27 -21.64
C LEU A 2 20.56 -99.14 -21.01
N ARG A 3 21.88 -99.31 -20.98
CA ARG A 3 22.92 -98.82 -21.95
C ARG A 3 23.59 -97.54 -21.41
N LYS A 4 24.86 -97.57 -21.00
CA LYS A 4 26.12 -97.50 -21.77
C LYS A 4 26.61 -96.06 -22.10
N THR A 5 27.85 -95.79 -21.64
CA THR A 5 29.00 -95.10 -22.30
C THR A 5 29.26 -93.58 -22.27
N LYS A 6 30.55 -93.28 -21.96
CA LYS A 6 31.53 -92.29 -22.51
C LYS A 6 31.36 -90.80 -22.18
N ILE A 7 32.27 -90.16 -21.42
CA ILE A 7 33.62 -89.61 -21.77
C ILE A 7 33.59 -88.64 -22.98
N LEU A 8 33.79 -87.33 -22.77
CA LEU A 8 35.01 -86.56 -23.16
C LEU A 8 34.86 -85.03 -22.94
N SER A 9 36.04 -84.39 -22.86
CA SER A 9 36.45 -83.00 -22.61
C SER A 9 35.97 -81.90 -23.55
N LEU A 10 36.02 -80.63 -23.10
CA LEU A 10 36.39 -79.41 -23.88
C LEU A 10 36.67 -78.26 -22.90
N LEU A 11 37.91 -77.79 -22.69
CA LEU A 11 38.69 -76.79 -23.48
C LEU A 11 38.01 -75.44 -23.76
N SER A 12 38.63 -74.39 -23.18
CA SER A 12 38.82 -73.01 -23.68
C SER A 12 37.63 -72.18 -24.17
N ALA A 13 37.35 -71.07 -23.45
CA ALA A 13 36.93 -69.82 -24.07
C ALA A 13 37.29 -68.62 -23.18
N ILE A 14 38.51 -68.10 -23.36
CA ILE A 14 38.83 -66.69 -23.12
C ILE A 14 38.25 -65.94 -24.32
N GLY A 15 37.37 -64.95 -24.11
CA GLY A 15 36.89 -64.12 -25.21
C GLY A 15 35.78 -63.15 -24.84
N ASN A 16 36.15 -61.87 -24.76
CA ASN A 16 35.34 -60.68 -25.03
C ASN A 16 34.31 -60.24 -23.97
N THR A 17 34.78 -59.55 -22.93
CA THR A 17 33.99 -58.49 -22.28
C THR A 17 33.98 -57.25 -23.18
N PRO A 18 32.82 -56.70 -23.57
CA PRO A 18 32.76 -55.42 -24.28
C PRO A 18 33.21 -54.28 -23.35
N LEU A 19 34.04 -53.38 -23.89
CA LEU A 19 34.40 -52.11 -23.25
C LEU A 19 33.12 -51.33 -22.87
N PRO A 20 33.09 -50.65 -21.71
CA PRO A 20 31.97 -49.80 -21.35
C PRO A 20 31.81 -48.71 -22.41
N GLN A 21 30.62 -48.64 -23.02
CA GLN A 21 30.25 -47.57 -23.94
C GLN A 21 30.39 -46.23 -23.21
N GLN A 22 31.36 -45.41 -23.63
CA GLN A 22 31.40 -44.01 -23.23
C GLN A 22 30.10 -43.33 -23.68
N PRO A 23 29.34 -42.68 -22.79
CA PRO A 23 28.16 -41.94 -23.20
C PRO A 23 28.57 -40.86 -24.18
N SER A 24 27.89 -40.83 -25.33
CA SER A 24 28.20 -39.89 -26.41
C SER A 24 28.12 -38.45 -25.91
N LEU A 25 29.02 -37.58 -26.39
CA LEU A 25 29.08 -36.15 -26.07
C LEU A 25 27.71 -35.44 -26.23
N LYS A 26 26.82 -35.97 -27.09
CA LYS A 26 25.46 -35.47 -27.32
C LYS A 26 24.53 -35.65 -26.11
N ALA A 27 24.71 -36.70 -25.32
CA ALA A 27 23.91 -36.92 -24.10
C ALA A 27 24.33 -35.96 -22.98
N ALA A 28 25.62 -35.58 -22.92
CA ALA A 28 26.13 -34.62 -21.95
C ALA A 28 25.68 -33.18 -22.27
N VAL A 29 25.63 -32.79 -23.56
CA VAL A 29 25.17 -31.45 -23.98
C VAL A 29 23.66 -31.27 -23.80
N MET A 30 22.87 -32.33 -23.96
CA MET A 30 21.41 -32.28 -23.78
C MET A 30 21.00 -32.26 -22.29
N ALA A 31 21.82 -32.80 -21.39
CA ALA A 31 21.61 -32.69 -19.94
C ALA A 31 21.99 -31.31 -19.37
N ILE A 32 22.88 -30.57 -20.03
CA ILE A 32 23.29 -29.21 -19.62
C ILE A 32 22.27 -28.14 -20.08
N LEU A 33 21.40 -28.46 -21.06
CA LEU A 33 20.30 -27.56 -21.47
C LEU A 33 19.04 -27.66 -20.58
N LEU A 34 19.02 -28.59 -19.62
CA LEU A 34 17.96 -28.74 -18.61
C LEU A 34 18.35 -28.12 -17.25
N THR A 35 19.48 -27.42 -17.19
CA THR A 35 19.97 -26.81 -15.95
C THR A 35 19.39 -25.40 -15.79
N PHE A 36 18.51 -25.28 -14.78
CA PHE A 36 17.98 -24.05 -14.20
C PHE A 36 16.91 -23.29 -15.02
N CYS A 37 15.79 -23.96 -15.31
CA CYS A 37 14.51 -23.25 -15.19
C CYS A 37 14.12 -23.37 -13.71
N SER A 38 14.61 -22.44 -12.87
CA SER A 38 14.00 -22.30 -11.54
C SER A 38 12.51 -22.06 -11.77
N PRO A 39 11.58 -22.68 -11.00
CA PRO A 39 10.21 -22.21 -11.03
C PRO A 39 10.26 -20.71 -10.74
N LEU A 40 9.71 -19.92 -11.65
CA LEU A 40 9.48 -18.50 -11.41
C LEU A 40 8.50 -18.47 -10.23
N SER A 41 8.99 -18.12 -9.02
CA SER A 41 8.12 -18.02 -7.85
C SER A 41 7.27 -16.78 -8.05
N ALA A 42 5.94 -16.95 -8.05
CA ALA A 42 5.05 -15.81 -8.08
C ALA A 42 5.20 -15.02 -6.76
N THR A 43 5.22 -13.69 -6.86
CA THR A 43 5.04 -12.83 -5.70
C THR A 43 3.54 -12.64 -5.49
N ILE A 44 3.04 -12.97 -4.31
CA ILE A 44 1.63 -12.84 -3.96
C ILE A 44 1.45 -11.61 -3.09
N ILE A 45 0.82 -10.57 -3.62
CA ILE A 45 0.46 -9.39 -2.83
C ILE A 45 -0.83 -9.68 -2.09
N MET A 46 -0.79 -9.66 -0.76
CA MET A 46 -1.92 -10.08 0.07
C MET A 46 -3.10 -9.09 -0.02
N ALA A 47 -4.31 -9.67 -0.01
CA ALA A 47 -5.54 -8.97 0.37
C ALA A 47 -5.35 -8.25 1.71
N GLY A 48 -6.04 -7.15 1.92
CA GLY A 48 -5.86 -6.32 3.11
C GLY A 48 -6.46 -4.93 2.97
N SER A 49 -6.15 -4.06 3.91
CA SER A 49 -6.55 -2.65 3.89
C SER A 49 -5.35 -1.74 3.69
N ASP A 50 -5.55 -0.64 2.96
CA ASP A 50 -4.66 0.51 2.89
C ASP A 50 -5.21 1.60 3.79
N TYR A 51 -4.33 2.19 4.60
CA TYR A 51 -4.66 3.24 5.55
C TYR A 51 -4.04 4.53 5.04
N LEU A 52 -4.85 5.40 4.48
CA LEU A 52 -4.38 6.56 3.72
C LEU A 52 -4.75 7.86 4.43
N GLU A 53 -3.90 8.87 4.26
CA GLU A 53 -4.17 10.23 4.69
C GLU A 53 -4.22 11.17 3.48
N THR A 54 -5.21 12.04 3.47
CA THR A 54 -5.34 13.14 2.52
C THR A 54 -4.26 14.18 2.76
N THR A 55 -3.59 14.56 1.68
CA THR A 55 -2.57 15.60 1.68
C THR A 55 -3.14 16.92 1.11
N PRO A 56 -2.46 18.06 1.34
CA PRO A 56 -2.85 19.34 0.75
C PRO A 56 -3.01 19.25 -0.78
N GLU A 57 -3.77 20.17 -1.35
CA GLU A 57 -4.16 20.23 -2.79
C GLU A 57 -5.35 19.35 -3.18
N THR A 58 -5.94 18.60 -2.24
CA THR A 58 -7.22 17.92 -2.47
C THR A 58 -8.37 18.91 -2.65
N PHE A 59 -9.14 18.77 -3.73
CA PHE A 59 -10.28 19.63 -4.03
C PHE A 59 -11.41 18.91 -4.80
N LEU A 60 -12.62 19.46 -4.66
CA LEU A 60 -13.76 19.12 -5.48
C LEU A 60 -14.35 20.40 -6.08
N ASP A 61 -14.47 20.44 -7.40
CA ASP A 61 -15.16 21.47 -8.16
C ASP A 61 -16.65 21.12 -8.25
N PHE A 62 -17.47 21.92 -7.58
CA PHE A 62 -18.91 21.83 -7.67
C PHE A 62 -19.46 22.58 -8.87
N GLY A 63 -18.67 23.38 -9.59
CA GLY A 63 -19.08 24.21 -10.73
C GLY A 63 -19.41 23.43 -12.02
N PHE A 64 -19.39 22.10 -11.98
CA PHE A 64 -19.60 21.27 -13.17
C PHE A 64 -21.06 21.30 -13.69
N PRO A 65 -21.26 21.13 -15.01
CA PRO A 65 -22.60 21.03 -15.58
C PRO A 65 -23.39 19.86 -14.98
N GLY A 66 -24.53 20.15 -14.37
CA GLY A 66 -25.38 19.14 -13.72
C GLY A 66 -25.08 18.92 -12.23
N SER A 67 -24.13 19.67 -11.66
CA SER A 67 -23.95 19.75 -10.21
C SER A 67 -25.24 20.18 -9.51
N PRO A 68 -25.54 19.62 -8.32
CA PRO A 68 -26.64 20.12 -7.50
C PRO A 68 -26.39 21.54 -6.98
N MET A 69 -25.14 22.02 -6.95
CA MET A 69 -24.74 23.32 -6.38
C MET A 69 -23.59 23.98 -7.15
N PRO A 70 -23.79 24.34 -8.43
CA PRO A 70 -22.74 24.92 -9.29
C PRO A 70 -22.19 26.26 -8.79
N GLU A 71 -22.96 27.00 -7.99
CA GLU A 71 -22.53 28.29 -7.42
C GLU A 71 -21.40 28.18 -6.40
N ILE A 72 -21.15 27.01 -5.82
CA ILE A 72 -20.07 26.79 -4.84
C ILE A 72 -18.68 26.91 -5.50
N GLY A 73 -18.54 26.43 -6.74
CA GLY A 73 -17.24 26.35 -7.41
C GLY A 73 -16.28 25.36 -6.73
N ILE A 74 -14.99 25.69 -6.70
CA ILE A 74 -13.94 24.82 -6.16
C ILE A 74 -13.86 24.95 -4.65
N VAL A 75 -13.91 23.82 -3.96
CA VAL A 75 -13.68 23.72 -2.51
C VAL A 75 -12.47 22.84 -2.26
N ASN A 76 -11.53 23.36 -1.48
CA ASN A 76 -10.39 22.59 -1.01
C ASN A 76 -10.77 21.82 0.25
N PHE A 77 -10.32 20.58 0.34
CA PHE A 77 -10.55 19.70 1.47
C PHE A 77 -9.23 19.29 2.14
N THR A 78 -9.33 18.94 3.41
CA THR A 78 -8.26 18.33 4.18
C THR A 78 -8.78 17.11 4.92
N SER A 79 -7.85 16.33 5.44
CA SER A 79 -8.11 15.13 6.24
C SER A 79 -8.96 15.45 7.46
N ASP A 80 -10.00 14.66 7.71
CA ASP A 80 -10.68 14.55 9.00
C ASP A 80 -10.52 13.10 9.52
N PRO A 81 -9.39 12.77 10.19
CA PRO A 81 -9.04 11.40 10.50
C PRO A 81 -10.11 10.65 11.33
N THR A 82 -10.53 9.50 10.83
CA THR A 82 -11.50 8.60 11.50
C THR A 82 -10.93 7.21 11.82
N GLY A 83 -9.73 6.92 11.31
CA GLY A 83 -9.00 5.67 11.51
C GLY A 83 -7.77 5.79 12.42
N PRO A 84 -6.90 4.76 12.44
CA PRO A 84 -5.63 4.80 13.17
C PRO A 84 -4.69 5.89 12.63
N GLY A 85 -3.90 6.50 13.50
CA GLY A 85 -2.99 7.58 13.09
C GLY A 85 -3.73 8.77 12.50
N HIS A 86 -3.29 9.26 11.35
CA HIS A 86 -3.99 10.30 10.58
C HIS A 86 -4.87 9.72 9.45
N THR A 87 -5.29 8.46 9.53
CA THR A 87 -6.11 7.86 8.47
C THR A 87 -7.49 8.52 8.37
N ASP A 88 -7.82 9.03 7.19
CA ASP A 88 -9.16 9.48 6.79
C ASP A 88 -9.77 8.63 5.66
N THR A 89 -8.93 7.90 4.93
CA THR A 89 -9.33 7.13 3.75
C THR A 89 -8.86 5.68 3.90
N ILE A 90 -9.75 4.71 3.69
CA ILE A 90 -9.41 3.28 3.78
C ILE A 90 -9.89 2.55 2.52
N VAL A 91 -8.97 1.94 1.81
CA VAL A 91 -9.24 1.10 0.63
C VAL A 91 -8.94 -0.36 0.98
N ARG A 92 -9.82 -1.29 0.64
CA ARG A 92 -9.64 -2.73 0.85
C ARG A 92 -9.36 -3.44 -0.45
N ARG A 93 -8.28 -4.21 -0.50
CA ARG A 93 -8.03 -5.22 -1.53
C ARG A 93 -8.73 -6.51 -1.16
N LEU A 94 -9.68 -6.95 -1.98
CA LEU A 94 -10.62 -8.03 -1.64
C LEU A 94 -10.06 -9.43 -1.90
N GLN A 95 -9.03 -9.53 -2.74
CA GLN A 95 -8.30 -10.77 -3.01
C GLN A 95 -6.79 -10.50 -3.15
N ASP A 96 -6.02 -11.57 -3.06
CA ASP A 96 -4.60 -11.57 -3.34
C ASP A 96 -4.35 -11.29 -4.84
N ALA A 97 -3.24 -10.61 -5.14
CA ALA A 97 -2.75 -10.44 -6.50
C ALA A 97 -1.55 -11.35 -6.76
N GLU A 98 -1.57 -12.14 -7.83
CA GLU A 98 -0.52 -13.09 -8.19
C GLU A 98 0.39 -12.52 -9.30
N LEU A 99 1.56 -12.00 -8.91
CA LEU A 99 2.54 -11.41 -9.80
C LEU A 99 3.59 -12.47 -10.17
N THR A 100 3.40 -13.10 -11.32
CA THR A 100 4.24 -14.22 -11.79
C THR A 100 5.72 -13.88 -12.00
N GLY A 101 6.10 -12.60 -12.04
CA GLY A 101 7.49 -12.14 -12.14
C GLY A 101 7.60 -10.66 -12.54
N GLU A 102 8.82 -10.14 -12.68
CA GLU A 102 9.07 -8.76 -13.07
C GLU A 102 8.42 -8.43 -14.42
N GLY A 103 7.70 -7.31 -14.48
CA GLY A 103 6.88 -6.87 -15.60
C GLY A 103 5.52 -7.56 -15.71
N SER A 104 5.18 -8.49 -14.82
CA SER A 104 3.83 -9.06 -14.75
C SER A 104 2.88 -8.14 -13.98
N SER A 105 1.60 -8.24 -14.34
CA SER A 105 0.52 -7.50 -13.69
C SER A 105 -0.64 -8.41 -13.34
N ASP A 106 -1.37 -8.06 -12.30
CA ASP A 106 -2.63 -8.69 -11.91
C ASP A 106 -3.62 -7.63 -11.42
N THR A 107 -4.91 -7.91 -11.59
CA THR A 107 -5.99 -6.98 -11.25
C THR A 107 -6.89 -7.59 -10.18
N VAL A 108 -7.05 -6.87 -9.08
CA VAL A 108 -7.89 -7.26 -7.95
C VAL A 108 -9.04 -6.29 -7.74
N ASP A 109 -10.16 -6.81 -7.22
CA ASP A 109 -11.27 -5.98 -6.80
C ASP A 109 -10.92 -5.23 -5.51
N VAL A 110 -11.34 -3.97 -5.44
CA VAL A 110 -11.16 -3.11 -4.28
C VAL A 110 -12.46 -2.47 -3.83
N GLU A 111 -12.52 -2.11 -2.54
CA GLU A 111 -13.63 -1.37 -1.94
C GLU A 111 -13.10 -0.19 -1.13
N LEU A 112 -13.62 1.01 -1.39
CA LEU A 112 -13.39 2.17 -0.55
C LEU A 112 -14.39 2.10 0.62
N VAL A 113 -13.87 1.92 1.85
CA VAL A 113 -14.67 1.61 3.05
C VAL A 113 -14.65 2.70 4.11
N ALA A 114 -13.75 3.67 3.97
CA ALA A 114 -13.79 4.92 4.72
C ALA A 114 -13.29 6.06 3.84
N LEU A 115 -13.94 7.22 3.98
CA LEU A 115 -13.54 8.51 3.45
C LEU A 115 -14.10 9.55 4.42
N SER A 116 -13.28 10.50 4.85
CA SER A 116 -13.69 11.55 5.80
C SER A 116 -12.87 12.81 5.56
N LEU A 117 -13.45 13.76 4.83
CA LEU A 117 -12.80 15.03 4.50
C LEU A 117 -13.59 16.19 5.06
N ILE A 118 -12.91 17.29 5.38
CA ILE A 118 -13.52 18.56 5.78
C ILE A 118 -12.97 19.72 4.94
N SER A 119 -13.82 20.71 4.66
CA SER A 119 -13.40 21.93 3.95
C SER A 119 -12.29 22.65 4.72
N VAL A 120 -11.29 23.14 3.99
CA VAL A 120 -10.17 23.90 4.59
C VAL A 120 -10.64 25.24 5.16
N ASP A 121 -11.52 25.92 4.44
CA ASP A 121 -12.11 27.21 4.80
C ASP A 121 -13.64 27.11 4.69
N PRO A 122 -14.40 27.88 5.50
CA PRO A 122 -15.84 27.99 5.33
C PRO A 122 -16.23 28.48 3.93
N VAL A 123 -17.32 27.94 3.40
CA VAL A 123 -17.85 28.23 2.07
C VAL A 123 -19.08 29.14 2.17
N ASP A 124 -19.02 30.33 1.56
CA ASP A 124 -20.15 31.27 1.52
C ASP A 124 -21.20 30.81 0.49
N ILE A 125 -22.39 30.45 0.97
CA ILE A 125 -23.54 30.05 0.16
C ILE A 125 -24.69 31.00 0.47
N GLY A 126 -24.84 32.03 -0.38
CA GLY A 126 -25.95 32.98 -0.27
C GLY A 126 -25.85 33.91 0.95
N GLY A 127 -24.64 34.25 1.40
CA GLY A 127 -24.37 35.12 2.54
C GLY A 127 -24.33 34.39 3.89
N THR A 128 -24.21 33.07 3.87
CA THR A 128 -24.06 32.22 5.06
C THR A 128 -22.87 31.30 4.84
N ASP A 129 -21.95 31.28 5.80
CA ASP A 129 -20.76 30.44 5.76
C ASP A 129 -21.08 29.02 6.26
N PHE A 130 -20.59 28.01 5.52
CA PHE A 130 -20.75 26.60 5.85
C PHE A 130 -19.41 25.87 5.89
N ASP A 131 -19.24 25.00 6.89
CA ASP A 131 -18.21 23.96 6.86
C ASP A 131 -18.78 22.73 6.13
N LEU A 132 -18.06 22.25 5.12
CA LEU A 132 -18.46 21.08 4.35
C LEU A 132 -17.71 19.84 4.81
N SER A 133 -18.39 18.71 4.96
CA SER A 133 -17.73 17.42 5.15
C SER A 133 -18.11 16.42 4.06
N ILE A 134 -17.16 15.63 3.59
CA ILE A 134 -17.38 14.53 2.65
C ILE A 134 -17.20 13.21 3.39
N VAL A 135 -18.19 12.33 3.28
CA VAL A 135 -18.13 10.94 3.77
C VAL A 135 -18.67 9.96 2.74
N LEU A 136 -18.40 8.67 2.88
CA LEU A 136 -19.03 7.66 2.03
C LEU A 136 -20.52 7.54 2.31
N THR A 137 -21.32 7.35 1.25
CA THR A 137 -22.74 7.01 1.37
C THR A 137 -22.89 5.58 1.91
N PRO A 138 -23.42 5.35 3.13
CA PRO A 138 -23.36 4.03 3.78
C PRO A 138 -24.10 2.90 3.05
N THR A 139 -25.07 3.23 2.22
CA THR A 139 -25.92 2.27 1.51
C THR A 139 -25.48 1.99 0.07
N MET A 140 -24.42 2.65 -0.40
CA MET A 140 -23.92 2.52 -1.77
C MET A 140 -22.43 2.16 -1.74
N PRO A 141 -22.09 0.87 -1.92
CA PRO A 141 -20.71 0.43 -1.94
C PRO A 141 -19.91 1.17 -3.00
N SER A 142 -18.75 1.69 -2.60
CA SER A 142 -17.79 2.32 -3.50
C SER A 142 -16.76 1.27 -3.89
N VAL A 143 -16.87 0.74 -5.11
CA VAL A 143 -16.12 -0.44 -5.57
C VAL A 143 -15.36 -0.14 -6.85
N GLY A 144 -14.28 -0.88 -7.06
CA GLY A 144 -13.53 -0.81 -8.30
C GLY A 144 -12.43 -1.85 -8.40
N GLN A 145 -11.38 -1.51 -9.13
CA GLN A 145 -10.27 -2.39 -9.44
C GLN A 145 -8.93 -1.69 -9.19
N LEU A 146 -7.96 -2.49 -8.74
CA LEU A 146 -6.57 -2.12 -8.57
C LEU A 146 -5.74 -3.07 -9.43
N THR A 147 -5.04 -2.53 -10.42
CA THR A 147 -4.07 -3.28 -11.22
C THR A 147 -2.68 -3.03 -10.65
N LEU A 148 -2.02 -4.09 -10.21
CA LEU A 148 -0.66 -4.06 -9.68
C LEU A 148 0.29 -4.56 -10.76
N THR A 149 1.44 -3.91 -10.90
CA THR A 149 2.55 -4.38 -11.74
C THR A 149 3.80 -4.51 -10.87
N LEU A 150 4.50 -5.64 -10.98
CA LEU A 150 5.77 -5.85 -10.33
C LEU A 150 6.90 -5.27 -11.19
N ASP A 151 7.54 -4.20 -10.75
CA ASP A 151 8.64 -3.59 -11.52
C ASP A 151 10.02 -4.04 -11.04
N ASN A 152 10.13 -4.59 -9.81
CA ASN A 152 11.38 -5.09 -9.26
C ASN A 152 11.15 -6.25 -8.28
N GLU A 153 11.60 -7.46 -8.64
CA GLU A 153 11.50 -8.66 -7.79
C GLU A 153 12.42 -8.62 -6.56
N THR A 154 13.54 -7.89 -6.61
CA THR A 154 14.53 -7.87 -5.52
C THR A 154 14.04 -7.02 -4.35
N THR A 155 13.44 -5.87 -4.64
CA THR A 155 12.85 -4.98 -3.62
C THR A 155 11.39 -5.30 -3.35
N VAL A 156 10.74 -6.09 -4.23
CA VAL A 156 9.30 -6.35 -4.24
C VAL A 156 8.53 -5.03 -4.23
N SER A 157 8.57 -4.38 -5.38
CA SER A 157 7.99 -3.05 -5.59
C SER A 157 7.54 -2.88 -7.04
N GLY A 158 6.67 -1.91 -7.28
CA GLY A 158 6.33 -1.52 -8.64
C GLY A 158 5.27 -0.43 -8.72
N SER A 159 4.45 -0.51 -9.75
CA SER A 159 3.46 0.48 -10.09
C SER A 159 2.04 -0.06 -9.91
N PHE A 160 1.10 0.85 -9.73
CA PHE A 160 -0.31 0.51 -9.68
C PHE A 160 -1.17 1.51 -10.45
N GLU A 161 -2.32 1.03 -10.90
CA GLU A 161 -3.42 1.82 -11.46
C GLU A 161 -4.71 1.45 -10.72
N THR A 162 -5.47 2.45 -10.28
CA THR A 162 -6.79 2.26 -9.66
C THR A 162 -7.88 2.85 -10.52
N VAL A 163 -9.03 2.17 -10.57
CA VAL A 163 -10.28 2.74 -11.08
C VAL A 163 -11.42 2.32 -10.17
N PHE A 164 -12.16 3.26 -9.59
CA PHE A 164 -13.37 2.94 -8.84
C PHE A 164 -14.46 4.01 -8.96
N ASP A 165 -15.69 3.59 -8.68
CA ASP A 165 -16.82 4.49 -8.50
C ASP A 165 -16.98 4.77 -7.00
N ALA A 166 -16.98 6.04 -6.61
CA ALA A 166 -17.28 6.45 -5.24
C ALA A 166 -18.66 7.08 -5.14
N PHE A 167 -19.36 6.78 -4.04
CA PHE A 167 -20.62 7.40 -3.70
C PHE A 167 -20.44 8.14 -2.38
N ILE A 168 -20.60 9.46 -2.43
CA ILE A 168 -20.34 10.32 -1.28
C ILE A 168 -21.58 11.08 -0.82
N ASP A 169 -21.64 11.30 0.49
CA ASP A 169 -22.53 12.26 1.11
C ASP A 169 -21.74 13.53 1.43
N ILE A 170 -22.38 14.68 1.21
CA ILE A 170 -21.81 16.00 1.50
C ILE A 170 -22.70 16.66 2.55
N HIS A 171 -22.13 16.91 3.73
CA HIS A 171 -22.81 17.58 4.83
C HIS A 171 -22.47 19.07 4.85
N PHE A 172 -23.45 19.87 5.21
CA PHE A 172 -23.35 21.32 5.33
C PHE A 172 -23.61 21.70 6.78
N PHE A 173 -22.56 22.07 7.50
CA PHE A 173 -22.64 22.58 8.86
C PHE A 173 -22.59 24.10 8.85
N ILE A 174 -23.36 24.78 9.69
CA ILE A 174 -23.15 26.23 9.88
C ILE A 174 -21.72 26.41 10.40
N ALA A 175 -20.95 27.27 9.75
CA ALA A 175 -19.54 27.47 10.06
C ALA A 175 -19.29 27.68 11.56
N ASP A 176 -18.23 27.05 12.07
CA ASP A 176 -17.83 27.07 13.49
C ASP A 176 -18.89 26.45 14.45
N THR A 177 -19.80 25.62 13.95
CA THR A 177 -20.80 24.93 14.77
C THR A 177 -21.05 23.49 14.32
N ASP A 178 -21.62 22.67 15.21
CA ASP A 178 -22.05 21.30 14.88
C ASP A 178 -23.49 21.23 14.31
N ILE A 179 -24.04 22.36 13.85
CA ILE A 179 -25.42 22.41 13.35
C ILE A 179 -25.46 21.98 11.89
N LEU A 180 -25.83 20.71 11.65
CA LEU A 180 -26.11 20.19 10.31
C LEU A 180 -27.37 20.83 9.73
N MET A 181 -27.22 21.53 8.59
CA MET A 181 -28.30 22.20 7.89
C MET A 181 -28.83 21.40 6.70
N GLN A 182 -27.92 20.73 5.97
CA GLN A 182 -28.26 20.02 4.75
C GLN A 182 -27.31 18.85 4.51
N THR A 183 -27.80 17.82 3.82
CA THR A 183 -27.01 16.73 3.27
C THR A 183 -27.36 16.57 1.79
N ILE A 184 -26.35 16.50 0.93
CA ILE A 184 -26.48 15.91 -0.40
C ILE A 184 -26.09 14.44 -0.24
N THR A 185 -27.00 13.53 -0.53
CA THR A 185 -26.76 12.09 -0.36
C THR A 185 -26.48 11.44 -1.71
N GLY A 186 -25.47 10.57 -1.74
CA GLY A 186 -25.26 9.67 -2.86
C GLY A 186 -24.78 10.33 -4.14
N LEU A 187 -23.97 11.38 -4.03
CA LEU A 187 -23.33 12.00 -5.18
C LEU A 187 -22.35 10.99 -5.80
N PRO A 188 -22.52 10.60 -7.07
CA PRO A 188 -21.65 9.64 -7.72
C PRO A 188 -20.41 10.34 -8.29
N LEU A 189 -19.22 9.86 -7.92
CA LEU A 189 -17.94 10.16 -8.55
C LEU A 189 -17.51 8.92 -9.32
N LEU A 190 -17.79 8.92 -10.63
CA LEU A 190 -17.66 7.72 -11.47
C LEU A 190 -16.32 7.68 -12.20
N GLY A 191 -15.64 6.55 -12.13
CA GLY A 191 -14.38 6.32 -12.80
C GLY A 191 -13.24 7.21 -12.28
N LEU A 192 -13.13 7.32 -10.95
CA LEU A 192 -11.96 7.90 -10.30
C LEU A 192 -10.73 7.12 -10.72
N GLN A 193 -9.68 7.79 -11.21
CA GLN A 193 -8.46 7.13 -11.69
C GLN A 193 -7.26 7.53 -10.86
N GLY A 194 -6.47 6.57 -10.39
CA GLY A 194 -5.24 6.83 -9.67
C GLY A 194 -4.06 6.06 -10.26
N PHE A 195 -2.87 6.65 -10.20
CA PHE A 195 -1.62 6.02 -10.62
C PHE A 195 -0.54 6.31 -9.59
N GLY A 196 0.20 5.28 -9.19
CA GLY A 196 1.23 5.45 -8.17
C GLY A 196 2.27 4.35 -8.16
N GLN A 197 3.11 4.38 -7.12
CA GLN A 197 4.13 3.38 -6.85
C GLN A 197 3.86 2.69 -5.51
N TRP A 198 4.25 1.43 -5.42
CA TRP A 198 4.10 0.61 -4.22
C TRP A 198 5.38 -0.17 -3.90
N GLU A 199 5.55 -0.49 -2.63
CA GLU A 199 6.64 -1.31 -2.12
C GLU A 199 6.11 -2.28 -1.04
N GLN A 200 6.80 -3.41 -0.84
CA GLN A 200 6.44 -4.37 0.22
C GLN A 200 6.66 -3.83 1.64
N ALA A 201 7.57 -2.87 1.79
CA ALA A 201 7.98 -2.35 3.07
C ALA A 201 7.39 -0.94 3.26
N PRO A 202 6.79 -0.65 4.41
CA PRO A 202 6.29 0.69 4.66
C PRO A 202 7.44 1.66 4.91
N ASN A 203 7.17 2.92 4.61
CA ASN A 203 8.00 4.03 5.04
C ASN A 203 8.06 4.13 6.58
N PRO A 204 9.09 4.81 7.13
CA PRO A 204 9.10 5.18 8.53
C PRO A 204 7.81 5.93 8.89
N ASP A 205 7.30 5.70 10.10
CA ASP A 205 6.11 6.35 10.65
C ASP A 205 4.78 6.03 9.95
N THR A 206 4.75 5.16 8.94
CA THR A 206 3.49 4.63 8.39
C THR A 206 2.67 3.91 9.48
N VAL A 207 1.36 4.12 9.47
CA VAL A 207 0.39 3.38 10.26
C VAL A 207 0.50 1.90 9.90
N VAL A 208 0.79 1.07 10.90
CA VAL A 208 0.84 -0.39 10.75
C VAL A 208 -0.30 -1.01 11.55
N VAL A 209 -1.20 -1.70 10.85
CA VAL A 209 -2.25 -2.52 11.41
C VAL A 209 -1.89 -3.98 11.16
N PRO A 210 -1.36 -4.69 12.18
CA PRO A 210 -0.90 -6.06 12.02
C PRO A 210 -2.05 -7.06 12.03
N GLY A 211 -1.95 -8.12 11.23
CA GLY A 211 -2.88 -9.25 11.23
C GLY A 211 -2.24 -10.55 10.78
N SER A 212 -2.99 -11.64 10.86
CA SER A 212 -2.62 -12.90 10.20
C SER A 212 -3.05 -12.85 8.73
N TYR A 213 -2.43 -13.65 7.86
CA TYR A 213 -2.95 -13.86 6.50
C TYR A 213 -4.47 -14.11 6.49
N GLY A 214 -5.17 -13.37 5.63
CA GLY A 214 -6.64 -13.37 5.52
C GLY A 214 -7.36 -12.36 6.42
N ASP A 215 -6.65 -11.58 7.24
CA ASP A 215 -7.23 -10.45 7.96
C ASP A 215 -7.38 -9.24 7.03
N ILE A 216 -8.58 -9.05 6.50
CA ILE A 216 -8.87 -7.98 5.54
C ILE A 216 -8.60 -6.56 6.08
N ASN A 217 -8.54 -6.38 7.41
CA ASN A 217 -8.27 -5.08 8.00
C ASN A 217 -6.77 -4.82 8.21
N ALA A 218 -5.91 -5.81 7.99
CA ALA A 218 -4.48 -5.63 8.16
C ALA A 218 -3.84 -5.03 6.89
N ASN A 219 -2.81 -4.22 7.11
CA ASN A 219 -1.90 -3.76 6.05
C ASN A 219 -0.51 -4.37 6.19
N ARG A 220 -0.25 -5.02 7.33
CA ARG A 220 0.92 -5.85 7.57
C ARG A 220 0.51 -7.22 8.06
N HIS A 221 0.87 -8.25 7.31
CA HIS A 221 0.46 -9.60 7.64
C HIS A 221 1.61 -10.44 8.20
N THR A 222 1.24 -11.47 8.95
CA THR A 222 2.11 -12.64 9.15
C THR A 222 1.88 -13.59 7.97
N PRO A 223 2.83 -13.68 7.00
CA PRO A 223 2.62 -14.42 5.77
C PRO A 223 2.71 -15.94 5.99
N PRO A 224 2.03 -16.77 5.17
CA PRO A 224 2.09 -18.22 5.28
C PRO A 224 3.37 -18.84 4.66
N SER A 225 4.02 -18.14 3.72
CA SER A 225 5.33 -18.47 3.14
C SER A 225 6.06 -17.20 2.69
N ASP A 226 7.31 -17.33 2.25
CA ASP A 226 8.14 -16.21 1.78
C ASP A 226 7.70 -15.66 0.41
N ASP A 227 6.72 -16.29 -0.26
CA ASP A 227 6.18 -15.83 -1.54
C ASP A 227 5.16 -14.69 -1.38
N TYR A 228 4.73 -14.41 -0.15
CA TYR A 228 3.70 -13.41 0.14
C TYR A 228 4.33 -12.10 0.61
N ALA A 229 3.84 -10.99 0.05
CA ALA A 229 4.25 -9.64 0.41
C ALA A 229 3.05 -8.76 0.77
N ASP A 230 3.31 -7.78 1.63
CA ASP A 230 2.39 -6.70 1.90
C ASP A 230 2.46 -5.64 0.79
N PHE A 231 1.57 -4.65 0.85
CA PHE A 231 1.47 -3.57 -0.12
C PHE A 231 1.42 -2.24 0.61
N PHE A 232 2.39 -1.37 0.32
CA PHE A 232 2.41 -0.01 0.83
C PHE A 232 2.67 0.95 -0.32
N ILE A 233 1.71 1.85 -0.56
CA ILE A 233 1.90 2.96 -1.48
C ILE A 233 2.84 4.04 -0.92
N THR A 234 3.29 4.95 -1.77
CA THR A 234 4.02 6.16 -1.38
C THR A 234 3.09 7.37 -1.35
N GLU A 235 2.90 7.99 -2.51
CA GLU A 235 1.98 9.09 -2.78
C GLU A 235 1.30 8.82 -4.13
N PHE A 236 0.06 9.28 -4.27
CA PHE A 236 -0.64 9.28 -5.55
C PHE A 236 -1.79 10.28 -5.55
N THR A 237 -2.31 10.55 -6.74
CA THR A 237 -3.47 11.41 -6.93
C THR A 237 -4.57 10.60 -7.60
N GLU A 238 -5.76 10.61 -7.01
CA GLU A 238 -6.98 10.15 -7.67
C GLU A 238 -7.63 11.33 -8.37
N VAL A 239 -7.86 11.18 -9.67
CA VAL A 239 -8.41 12.23 -10.51
C VAL A 239 -9.80 11.83 -10.94
N GLN A 240 -10.76 12.73 -10.70
CA GLN A 240 -12.05 12.71 -11.35
C GLN A 240 -12.02 13.71 -12.51
N PRO A 241 -11.96 13.26 -13.78
CA PRO A 241 -11.78 14.16 -14.92
C PRO A 241 -12.81 15.29 -14.95
N GLY A 242 -12.33 16.53 -14.80
CA GLY A 242 -13.15 17.73 -14.82
C GLY A 242 -13.96 18.02 -13.55
N LEU A 243 -13.79 17.24 -12.48
CA LEU A 243 -14.47 17.48 -11.20
C LEU A 243 -13.51 17.70 -10.03
N GLY A 244 -12.40 16.98 -9.92
CA GLY A 244 -11.58 17.11 -8.72
C GLY A 244 -10.38 16.20 -8.68
N GLU A 245 -9.54 16.44 -7.68
CA GLU A 245 -8.34 15.68 -7.40
C GLU A 245 -8.28 15.37 -5.91
N HIS A 246 -7.92 14.13 -5.58
CA HIS A 246 -7.72 13.67 -4.22
C HIS A 246 -6.28 13.18 -4.07
N TRP A 247 -5.50 13.94 -3.31
CA TRP A 247 -4.08 13.71 -3.11
C TRP A 247 -3.88 12.88 -1.84
N LEU A 248 -3.25 11.73 -1.97
CA LEU A 248 -3.19 10.70 -0.93
C LEU A 248 -1.77 10.21 -0.72
N GLN A 249 -1.46 9.86 0.54
CA GLN A 249 -0.27 9.10 0.90
C GLN A 249 -0.60 8.07 1.98
N GLN A 250 0.36 7.20 2.31
CA GLN A 250 0.22 6.33 3.49
C GLN A 250 0.02 7.15 4.76
N ALA A 251 -0.99 6.80 5.54
CA ALA A 251 -1.26 7.47 6.79
C ALA A 251 -0.07 7.32 7.75
N SER A 252 0.22 8.40 8.45
CA SER A 252 1.32 8.49 9.41
C SER A 252 0.82 8.37 10.85
N VAL A 253 1.68 7.86 11.74
CA VAL A 253 1.41 7.89 13.17
C VAL A 253 1.75 9.27 13.72
N PRO A 254 0.90 9.87 14.58
CA PRO A 254 1.23 11.11 15.27
C PRO A 254 2.54 10.93 16.02
N THR A 255 3.48 11.87 15.84
CA THR A 255 4.71 11.86 16.64
C THR A 255 4.33 11.93 18.12
N PRO A 256 4.74 10.97 18.96
CA PRO A 256 4.28 10.93 20.34
C PRO A 256 4.73 12.21 21.06
N ALA A 257 3.76 12.95 21.62
CA ALA A 257 4.01 14.22 22.29
C ALA A 257 5.07 14.14 23.41
N SER A 258 5.29 12.94 23.95
CA SER A 258 6.36 12.62 24.89
C SER A 258 7.76 12.84 24.32
N LEU A 259 8.01 12.62 23.03
CA LEU A 259 9.29 12.94 22.38
C LEU A 259 9.50 14.45 22.27
N ILE A 260 8.46 15.22 21.95
CA ILE A 260 8.50 16.68 21.91
C ILE A 260 8.77 17.24 23.32
N LEU A 261 8.08 16.72 24.34
CA LEU A 261 8.29 17.10 25.74
C LEU A 261 9.67 16.69 26.26
N LEU A 262 10.21 15.55 25.85
CA LEU A 262 11.57 15.14 26.18
C LEU A 262 12.61 16.07 25.54
N LEU A 263 12.41 16.44 24.26
CA LEU A 263 13.27 17.41 23.57
C LEU A 263 13.24 18.78 24.25
N LEU A 264 12.04 19.28 24.57
CA LEU A 264 11.85 20.53 25.30
C LEU A 264 12.46 20.45 26.72
N GLY A 265 12.31 19.32 27.39
CA GLY A 265 12.92 19.04 28.70
C GLY A 265 14.45 19.07 28.65
N LEU A 266 15.06 18.44 27.65
CA LEU A 266 16.51 18.45 27.46
C LEU A 266 17.03 19.86 27.10
N LEU A 267 16.29 20.61 26.27
CA LEU A 267 16.62 21.99 25.92
C LEU A 267 16.58 22.91 27.15
N THR A 268 15.53 22.82 27.97
CA THR A 268 15.42 23.61 29.21
C THR A 268 16.50 23.26 30.24
N MET A 269 16.84 21.97 30.41
CA MET A 269 17.95 21.55 31.28
C MET A 269 19.31 22.06 30.79
N SER A 270 19.56 22.05 29.48
CA SER A 270 20.80 22.56 28.90
C SER A 270 20.96 24.08 29.07
N ALA A 271 19.87 24.83 28.93
CA ALA A 271 19.83 26.28 29.15
C ALA A 271 20.03 26.64 30.63
N PHE A 272 19.43 25.87 31.55
CA PHE A 272 19.63 26.06 32.99
C PHE A 272 21.07 25.77 33.41
N ASN A 273 21.67 24.70 32.90
CA ASN A 273 23.06 24.32 33.21
C ASN A 273 24.07 25.36 32.65
N ARG A 274 23.84 25.91 31.45
CA ARG A 274 24.63 27.02 30.90
C ARG A 274 24.56 28.29 31.77
N ASN A 275 23.40 28.59 32.36
CA ASN A 275 23.23 29.76 33.22
C ASN A 275 23.94 29.59 34.58
N LEU A 276 23.86 28.39 35.18
CA LEU A 276 24.61 28.05 36.39
C LEU A 276 26.14 28.17 36.20
N ASN A 277 26.66 27.70 35.07
CA ASN A 277 28.09 27.80 34.77
C ASN A 277 28.55 29.23 34.47
N ARG A 278 27.67 30.10 33.94
CA ARG A 278 27.96 31.55 33.82
C ARG A 278 28.08 32.25 35.17
N LYS A 279 27.21 31.90 36.14
CA LYS A 279 27.22 32.49 37.49
C LYS A 279 28.36 32.00 38.38
N ARG A 280 29.03 30.90 38.02
CA ARG A 280 30.17 30.32 38.76
C ARG A 280 31.55 30.80 38.29
N LYS A 281 31.65 31.76 37.38
CA LYS A 281 32.96 32.38 37.07
C LYS A 281 33.44 33.12 38.33
N PRO A 282 34.57 32.71 38.96
CA PRO A 282 35.09 33.41 40.12
C PRO A 282 35.55 34.81 39.70
N LEU A 283 35.25 35.81 40.52
CA LEU A 283 35.85 37.13 40.42
C LEU A 283 37.36 36.97 40.51
N ALA A 284 38.06 37.26 39.42
CA ALA A 284 39.50 37.43 39.45
C ALA A 284 39.81 38.59 40.39
N CYS A 285 40.48 38.30 41.52
CA CYS A 285 41.10 39.33 42.34
C CYS A 285 42.25 39.95 41.54
N ASN A 286 42.11 41.23 41.20
CA ASN A 286 43.22 42.03 40.69
C ASN A 286 44.03 42.53 41.90
N ASN A 287 45.33 42.17 41.93
CA ASN A 287 46.36 42.87 42.70
C ASN A 287 46.89 44.06 41.90
#